data_AF-A0A962EIM6-F1
#
_entry.id   AF-A0A962EIM6-F1
#
_cell.length_a   1.000
_cell.length_b   1.000
_cell.length_c   1.000
_cell.angle_alpha   90.00
_cell.angle_beta   90.00
_cell.angle_gamma   90.00
#
_symmetry.space_group_name_H-M   'P 1'
#
loop_
_entity.id
_entity.type
_entity.pdbx_description
1 polymer ?
#
loop_
_entity_poly.entity_id
_entity_poly.type
_entity_poly.pdbx_seq_one_letter_code
_entity_poly.pdbx_strand_id
1 'polypeptide(L)'
;MARPIFALSVSLVLGLTANLPADADELSPAMEAYEDVTRLRDPHSDVIYQGAAATPEELRAILVDLDQGLAKLDTPLYRDLGEGNEYLRYRRFNFLIDKVKVHARLNEMTEALAAWESVQDIAWLSEISPFVSDVHVQRLLADPRSAGIRAQAEVTARWAGYPALKTPYREQLPVAERIAGLSLIWSVARDNFVWFDQLPELDWDQAYLETLPKVIEAKDTADYYRELMRFAALLKDGHSNAYPPDELAPAMYSRPGLRTALVEDKVLVLEVRDPALAKSGVKVGDEI
;
A
#
# COMPACT_ATOMS: atom_id res chain seq x y z
N MET A 1 14.80 -9.84 10.84
CA MET A 1 14.47 -9.54 9.43
C MET A 1 14.72 -8.06 9.23
N ALA A 2 15.74 -7.70 8.46
CA ALA A 2 16.06 -6.30 8.16
C ALA A 2 14.92 -5.72 7.30
N ARG A 3 14.32 -4.62 7.74
CA ARG A 3 13.36 -3.86 6.92
C ARG A 3 14.15 -3.09 5.85
N PRO A 4 13.74 -3.12 4.57
CA PRO A 4 14.40 -2.32 3.54
C PRO A 4 14.26 -0.82 3.83
N ILE A 5 15.30 -0.05 3.51
CA ILE A 5 15.52 1.37 3.85
C ILE A 5 14.58 2.34 3.11
N PHE A 6 13.81 1.83 2.15
CA PHE A 6 12.69 2.53 1.53
C PHE A 6 11.42 1.71 1.73
N ALA A 7 10.79 1.88 2.89
CA ALA A 7 9.39 1.56 3.07
C ALA A 7 8.59 2.87 2.93
N LEU A 8 8.41 3.34 1.69
CA LEU A 8 7.28 4.22 1.40
C LEU A 8 6.06 3.30 1.35
N SER A 9 5.46 3.05 2.51
CA SER A 9 4.07 2.59 2.54
C SER A 9 3.21 3.78 2.15
N VAL A 10 2.95 3.95 0.86
CA VAL A 10 1.77 4.71 0.43
C VAL A 10 0.58 3.80 0.69
N SER A 11 0.20 3.70 1.97
CA SER A 11 -1.13 3.25 2.30
C SER A 11 -2.05 4.41 1.96
N LEU A 12 -2.52 4.45 0.72
CA LEU A 12 -3.65 5.29 0.34
C LEU A 12 -4.88 4.70 1.05
N VAL A 13 -5.03 5.00 2.34
CA VAL A 13 -6.28 4.84 3.03
C VAL A 13 -7.12 6.04 2.62
N LEU A 14 -7.90 5.88 1.55
CA LEU A 14 -9.04 6.75 1.28
C LEU A 14 -10.08 6.53 2.38
N GLY A 15 -9.82 7.10 3.55
CA GLY A 15 -10.78 7.20 4.65
C GLY A 15 -11.76 8.32 4.35
N LEU A 16 -12.66 8.11 3.38
CA LEU A 16 -13.88 8.90 3.30
C LEU A 16 -14.83 8.42 4.40
N THR A 17 -14.66 8.92 5.62
CA THR A 17 -15.75 8.90 6.59
C THR A 17 -16.71 10.04 6.24
N ALA A 18 -17.52 9.83 5.20
CA ALA A 18 -18.75 10.60 5.06
C ALA A 18 -19.73 10.06 6.11
N ASN A 19 -20.00 10.86 7.16
CA ASN A 19 -21.20 10.66 7.96
C ASN A 19 -22.40 10.93 7.04
N LEU A 20 -22.91 9.89 6.39
CA LEU A 20 -24.18 9.94 5.69
C LEU A 20 -25.30 9.92 6.75
N PRO A 21 -26.32 10.79 6.63
CA PRO A 21 -27.48 10.75 7.49
C PRO A 21 -28.23 9.43 7.26
N ALA A 22 -28.80 8.89 8.34
CA ALA A 22 -29.59 7.67 8.33
C ALA A 22 -30.94 7.90 7.65
N ASP A 23 -30.96 7.96 6.32
CA ASP A 23 -32.11 7.57 5.51
C ASP A 23 -31.83 6.17 4.95
N ALA A 24 -32.86 5.35 4.78
CA ALA A 24 -32.69 3.98 4.30
C ALA A 24 -32.24 4.00 2.82
N ASP A 25 -30.92 4.03 2.62
CA ASP A 25 -30.28 4.35 1.34
C ASP A 25 -30.46 3.24 0.29
N GLU A 26 -31.20 3.57 -0.77
CA GLU A 26 -31.26 2.79 -2.01
C GLU A 26 -29.82 2.69 -2.59
N LEU A 27 -29.36 1.46 -2.84
CA LEU A 27 -28.03 1.25 -3.39
C LEU A 27 -27.91 1.94 -4.76
N SER A 28 -26.73 2.49 -5.07
CA SER A 28 -26.49 2.94 -6.44
C SER A 28 -26.60 1.75 -7.41
N PRO A 29 -26.96 1.95 -8.69
CA PRO A 29 -27.07 0.84 -9.65
C PRO A 29 -25.79 -0.01 -9.75
N ALA A 30 -24.61 0.61 -9.58
CA ALA A 30 -23.34 -0.12 -9.53
C ALA A 30 -23.21 -1.00 -8.28
N MET A 31 -23.69 -0.53 -7.12
CA MET A 31 -23.71 -1.31 -5.90
C MET A 31 -24.79 -2.41 -5.92
N GLU A 32 -25.93 -2.18 -6.58
CA GLU A 32 -26.91 -3.23 -6.84
C GLU A 32 -26.33 -4.35 -7.72
N ALA A 33 -25.65 -3.97 -8.80
CA ALA A 33 -24.94 -4.90 -9.67
C ALA A 33 -23.83 -5.66 -8.91
N TYR A 34 -23.10 -4.97 -8.04
CA TYR A 34 -22.10 -5.57 -7.15
C TYR A 34 -22.74 -6.60 -6.21
N GLU A 35 -23.83 -6.26 -5.53
CA GLU A 35 -24.56 -7.16 -4.65
C GLU A 35 -25.14 -8.37 -5.40
N ASP A 36 -25.65 -8.15 -6.60
CA ASP A 36 -26.19 -9.22 -7.45
C ASP A 36 -25.16 -10.29 -7.77
N VAL A 37 -23.94 -9.91 -8.19
CA VAL A 37 -22.88 -10.89 -8.43
C VAL A 37 -22.30 -11.42 -7.12
N THR A 38 -22.31 -10.63 -6.04
CA THR A 38 -21.78 -11.06 -4.75
C THR A 38 -22.48 -12.30 -4.19
N ARG A 39 -23.78 -12.43 -4.42
CA ARG A 39 -24.56 -13.61 -4.03
C ARG A 39 -24.09 -14.91 -4.69
N LEU A 40 -23.38 -14.85 -5.81
CA LEU A 40 -22.83 -16.01 -6.52
C LEU A 40 -21.45 -16.43 -5.98
N ARG A 41 -20.77 -15.57 -5.23
CA ARG A 41 -19.39 -15.79 -4.79
C ARG A 41 -19.28 -16.02 -3.29
N ASP A 42 -19.92 -15.17 -2.52
CA ASP A 42 -19.72 -15.11 -1.07
C ASP A 42 -20.14 -16.39 -0.32
N PRO A 43 -21.17 -17.17 -0.75
CA PRO A 43 -21.45 -18.48 -0.15
C PRO A 43 -20.26 -19.46 -0.17
N HIS A 44 -19.27 -19.24 -1.04
CA HIS A 44 -18.12 -20.12 -1.24
C HIS A 44 -16.87 -19.68 -0.47
N SER A 45 -16.98 -18.65 0.39
CA SER A 45 -15.85 -18.05 1.10
C SER A 45 -15.05 -19.05 1.94
N ASP A 46 -15.74 -19.97 2.60
CA ASP A 46 -15.10 -20.93 3.52
C ASP A 46 -14.19 -21.88 2.76
N VAL A 47 -14.63 -22.30 1.57
CA VAL A 47 -13.86 -23.16 0.67
C VAL A 47 -12.69 -22.37 0.04
N ILE A 48 -12.93 -21.17 -0.48
CA ILE A 48 -11.95 -20.43 -1.28
C ILE A 48 -10.90 -19.68 -0.43
N TYR A 49 -11.28 -19.18 0.75
CA TYR A 49 -10.44 -18.30 1.57
C TYR A 49 -10.07 -18.90 2.92
N GLN A 50 -10.92 -19.75 3.50
CA GLN A 50 -10.66 -20.37 4.81
C GLN A 50 -10.10 -21.79 4.69
N GLY A 51 -9.93 -22.31 3.47
CA GLY A 51 -9.30 -23.60 3.21
C GLY A 51 -10.16 -24.81 3.57
N ALA A 52 -11.49 -24.66 3.65
CA ALA A 52 -12.37 -25.78 3.90
C ALA A 52 -12.21 -26.86 2.82
N ALA A 53 -12.23 -28.12 3.26
CA ALA A 53 -12.24 -29.27 2.36
C ALA A 53 -13.51 -29.24 1.49
N ALA A 54 -13.37 -29.61 0.23
CA ALA A 54 -14.48 -29.68 -0.73
C ALA A 54 -14.21 -30.80 -1.73
N THR A 55 -15.25 -31.51 -2.15
CA THR A 55 -15.19 -32.56 -3.17
C THR A 55 -14.97 -31.95 -4.57
N PRO A 56 -14.49 -32.72 -5.56
CA PRO A 56 -14.42 -32.26 -6.94
C PRO A 56 -15.77 -31.74 -7.47
N GLU A 57 -16.88 -32.38 -7.08
CA GLU A 57 -18.23 -31.98 -7.47
C GLU A 57 -18.61 -30.60 -6.87
N GLU A 58 -18.29 -30.37 -5.60
CA GLU A 58 -18.50 -29.07 -4.93
C GLU A 58 -17.64 -27.98 -5.57
N LEU A 59 -16.37 -28.27 -5.87
CA LEU A 59 -15.47 -27.33 -6.56
C LEU A 59 -15.98 -26.99 -7.97
N ARG A 60 -16.53 -27.98 -8.70
CA ARG A 60 -17.16 -27.74 -10.01
C ARG A 60 -18.44 -26.90 -9.89
N ALA A 61 -19.25 -27.09 -8.84
CA ALA A 61 -20.41 -26.25 -8.58
C ALA A 61 -20.00 -24.79 -8.30
N ILE A 62 -18.93 -24.59 -7.52
CA ILE A 62 -18.36 -23.25 -7.30
C ILE A 62 -17.96 -22.59 -8.63
N LEU A 63 -17.31 -23.33 -9.54
CA LEU A 63 -16.94 -22.78 -10.85
C LEU A 63 -18.16 -22.36 -11.68
N VAL A 64 -19.27 -23.08 -11.60
CA VAL A 64 -20.52 -22.70 -12.29
C VAL A 64 -21.02 -21.35 -11.80
N ASP A 65 -21.05 -21.12 -10.48
CA ASP A 65 -21.50 -19.84 -9.92
C ASP A 65 -20.54 -18.70 -10.25
N LEU A 66 -19.23 -18.97 -10.22
CA LEU A 66 -18.21 -18.01 -10.64
C LEU A 66 -18.34 -17.63 -12.12
N ASP A 67 -18.61 -18.61 -13.00
CA ASP A 67 -18.83 -18.36 -14.42
C ASP A 67 -20.09 -17.54 -14.68
N GLN A 68 -21.17 -17.79 -13.93
CA GLN A 68 -22.38 -16.97 -13.99
C GLN A 68 -22.10 -15.52 -13.58
N GLY A 69 -21.32 -15.31 -12.51
CA GLY A 69 -20.96 -13.97 -12.06
C GLY A 69 -20.06 -13.23 -13.06
N LEU A 70 -19.08 -13.92 -13.64
CA LEU A 70 -18.24 -13.35 -14.70
C LEU A 70 -19.05 -13.00 -15.95
N ALA A 71 -19.98 -13.85 -16.38
CA ALA A 71 -20.85 -13.56 -17.51
C ALA A 71 -21.70 -12.30 -17.29
N LYS A 72 -22.20 -12.09 -16.06
CA LYS A 72 -22.89 -10.85 -15.68
C LYS A 72 -21.95 -9.63 -15.73
N LEU A 73 -20.77 -9.75 -15.13
CA LEU A 73 -19.76 -8.69 -15.09
C LEU A 73 -19.23 -8.33 -16.49
N ASP A 74 -19.27 -9.25 -17.44
CA ASP A 74 -18.87 -9.04 -18.82
C ASP A 74 -19.95 -8.42 -19.71
N THR A 75 -21.16 -8.18 -19.18
CA THR A 75 -22.19 -7.44 -19.92
C THR A 75 -21.83 -5.96 -20.07
N PRO A 76 -22.23 -5.29 -21.17
CA PRO A 76 -21.97 -3.85 -21.35
C PRO A 76 -22.44 -3.01 -20.17
N LEU A 77 -23.62 -3.31 -19.62
CA LEU A 77 -24.17 -2.58 -18.47
C LEU A 77 -23.25 -2.65 -17.25
N TYR A 78 -22.77 -3.84 -16.88
CA TYR A 78 -21.95 -3.99 -15.66
C TYR A 78 -20.55 -3.41 -15.86
N ARG A 79 -20.01 -3.47 -17.09
CA ARG A 79 -18.76 -2.79 -17.45
C ARG A 79 -18.89 -1.28 -17.33
N ASP A 80 -19.93 -0.70 -17.92
CA ASP A 80 -20.17 0.74 -17.88
C ASP A 80 -20.40 1.24 -16.44
N LEU A 81 -21.17 0.49 -15.64
CA LEU A 81 -21.36 0.79 -14.21
C LEU A 81 -20.05 0.68 -13.42
N GLY A 82 -19.14 -0.21 -13.82
CA GLY A 82 -17.84 -0.41 -13.20
C GLY A 82 -16.86 0.75 -13.42
N GLU A 83 -16.90 1.44 -14.55
CA GLU A 83 -15.99 2.57 -14.83
C GLU A 83 -16.10 3.69 -13.79
N GLY A 84 -17.30 3.89 -13.22
CA GLY A 84 -17.55 4.87 -12.16
C GLY A 84 -17.52 4.30 -10.73
N ASN A 85 -17.28 3.01 -10.55
CA ASN A 85 -17.36 2.34 -9.25
C ASN A 85 -16.25 1.29 -9.10
N GLU A 86 -15.25 1.59 -8.28
CA GLU A 86 -14.09 0.71 -8.08
C GLU A 86 -14.46 -0.67 -7.53
N TYR A 87 -15.48 -0.78 -6.66
CA TYR A 87 -15.91 -2.04 -6.08
C TYR A 87 -16.42 -2.99 -7.17
N LEU A 88 -17.29 -2.50 -8.05
CA LEU A 88 -17.81 -3.28 -9.18
C LEU A 88 -16.70 -3.56 -10.21
N ARG A 89 -15.86 -2.57 -10.53
CA ARG A 89 -14.71 -2.71 -11.45
C ARG A 89 -13.79 -3.85 -11.02
N TYR A 90 -13.40 -3.88 -9.76
CA TYR A 90 -12.51 -4.92 -9.22
C TYR A 90 -13.25 -6.20 -8.82
N ARG A 91 -14.58 -6.28 -8.95
CA ARG A 91 -15.32 -7.52 -8.70
C ARG A 91 -14.96 -8.61 -9.71
N ARG A 92 -14.73 -8.25 -10.98
CA ARG A 92 -14.25 -9.20 -12.01
C ARG A 92 -12.90 -9.81 -11.63
N PHE A 93 -11.99 -9.00 -11.10
CA PHE A 93 -10.70 -9.47 -10.59
C PHE A 93 -10.86 -10.52 -9.50
N ASN A 94 -11.74 -10.27 -8.52
CA ASN A 94 -12.00 -11.20 -7.41
C ASN A 94 -12.51 -12.57 -7.89
N PHE A 95 -13.45 -12.58 -8.83
CA PHE A 95 -13.97 -13.82 -9.42
C PHE A 95 -12.91 -14.63 -10.16
N LEU A 96 -12.02 -13.96 -10.91
CA LEU A 96 -10.96 -14.66 -11.64
C LEU A 96 -9.91 -15.26 -10.70
N ILE A 97 -9.53 -14.56 -9.63
CA ILE A 97 -8.64 -15.12 -8.60
C ILE A 97 -9.28 -16.33 -7.90
N ASP A 98 -10.59 -16.30 -7.68
CA ASP A 98 -11.31 -17.45 -7.13
C ASP A 98 -11.27 -18.64 -8.08
N LYS A 99 -11.51 -18.42 -9.38
CA LYS A 99 -11.39 -19.46 -10.40
C LYS A 99 -9.99 -20.07 -10.44
N VAL A 100 -8.94 -19.24 -10.37
CA VAL A 100 -7.55 -19.70 -10.27
C VAL A 100 -7.40 -20.70 -9.12
N LYS A 101 -7.87 -20.33 -7.91
CA LYS A 101 -7.75 -21.18 -6.72
C LYS A 101 -8.54 -22.48 -6.88
N VAL A 102 -9.77 -22.41 -7.38
CA VAL A 102 -10.64 -23.58 -7.55
C VAL A 102 -10.08 -24.55 -8.60
N HIS A 103 -9.66 -24.07 -9.77
CA HIS A 103 -9.00 -24.90 -10.78
C HIS A 103 -7.66 -25.48 -10.26
N ALA A 104 -6.88 -24.71 -9.48
CA ALA A 104 -5.64 -25.20 -8.88
C ALA A 104 -5.89 -26.35 -7.89
N ARG A 105 -6.99 -26.30 -7.12
CA ARG A 105 -7.45 -27.38 -6.23
C ARG A 105 -7.92 -28.62 -7.01
N LEU A 106 -8.59 -28.42 -8.14
CA LEU A 106 -8.99 -29.49 -9.08
C LEU A 106 -7.82 -30.06 -9.89
N ASN A 107 -6.62 -29.48 -9.79
CA ASN A 107 -5.44 -29.83 -10.59
C ASN A 107 -5.63 -29.59 -12.11
N GLU A 108 -6.50 -28.64 -12.45
CA GLU A 108 -6.83 -28.20 -13.81
C GLU A 108 -5.91 -27.06 -14.22
N MET A 109 -4.66 -27.42 -14.52
CA MET A 109 -3.60 -26.43 -14.66
C MET A 109 -3.81 -25.47 -15.84
N THR A 110 -4.32 -25.96 -16.96
CA THR A 110 -4.52 -25.12 -18.16
C THR A 110 -5.57 -24.05 -17.89
N GLU A 111 -6.66 -24.44 -17.23
CA GLU A 111 -7.78 -23.59 -16.88
C GLU A 111 -7.40 -22.59 -15.78
N ALA A 112 -6.62 -23.03 -14.78
CA ALA A 112 -6.07 -22.15 -13.75
C ALA A 112 -5.15 -21.07 -14.36
N LEU A 113 -4.29 -21.44 -15.31
CA LEU A 113 -3.40 -20.48 -15.98
C LEU A 113 -4.18 -19.52 -16.88
N ALA A 114 -5.17 -19.99 -17.63
CA ALA A 114 -6.01 -19.13 -18.47
C ALA A 114 -6.82 -18.12 -17.62
N ALA A 115 -7.33 -18.54 -16.46
CA ALA A 115 -7.96 -17.64 -15.51
C ALA A 115 -6.97 -16.59 -14.97
N TRP A 116 -5.72 -16.99 -14.71
CA TRP A 116 -4.67 -16.08 -14.25
C TRP A 116 -4.27 -15.06 -15.33
N GLU A 117 -4.13 -15.49 -16.59
CA GLU A 117 -3.86 -14.59 -17.71
C GLU A 117 -4.97 -13.52 -17.81
N SER A 118 -6.23 -13.92 -17.63
CA SER A 118 -7.36 -12.98 -17.58
C SER A 118 -7.31 -11.98 -16.41
N VAL A 119 -6.63 -12.31 -15.32
CA VAL A 119 -6.38 -11.38 -14.20
C VAL A 119 -5.38 -10.29 -14.63
N GLN A 120 -4.37 -10.67 -15.41
CA GLN A 120 -3.31 -9.78 -15.87
C GLN A 120 -3.81 -8.71 -16.85
N ASP A 121 -4.92 -8.98 -17.55
CA ASP A 121 -5.61 -7.99 -18.38
C ASP A 121 -6.28 -6.87 -17.57
N ILE A 122 -6.59 -7.11 -16.28
CA ILE A 122 -7.26 -6.12 -15.42
C ILE A 122 -6.23 -5.28 -14.67
N ALA A 123 -5.24 -5.92 -14.06
CA ALA A 123 -4.29 -5.24 -13.18
C ALA A 123 -2.90 -5.88 -13.25
N TRP A 124 -1.89 -5.02 -13.38
CA TRP A 124 -0.49 -5.39 -13.23
C TRP A 124 -0.15 -5.40 -11.75
N LEU A 125 -0.42 -6.51 -11.07
CA LEU A 125 -0.14 -6.63 -9.63
C LEU A 125 1.37 -6.74 -9.39
N SER A 126 1.93 -5.76 -8.66
CA SER A 126 3.32 -5.76 -8.19
C SER A 126 3.57 -6.75 -7.07
N GLU A 127 2.53 -7.03 -6.27
CA GLU A 127 2.53 -8.01 -5.19
C GLU A 127 1.23 -8.80 -5.20
N ILE A 128 1.32 -10.07 -5.60
CA ILE A 128 0.20 -11.03 -5.56
C ILE A 128 0.11 -11.69 -4.15
N SER A 129 0.80 -11.12 -3.16
CA SER A 129 1.18 -11.75 -1.90
C SER A 129 0.03 -12.37 -1.09
N PRO A 130 -1.18 -11.78 -0.97
CA PRO A 130 -2.25 -12.44 -0.23
C PRO A 130 -2.89 -13.61 -0.98
N PHE A 131 -2.70 -13.73 -2.30
CA PHE A 131 -3.30 -14.78 -3.13
C PHE A 131 -2.34 -15.92 -3.50
N VAL A 132 -1.02 -15.67 -3.49
CA VAL A 132 0.03 -16.68 -3.74
C VAL A 132 0.46 -17.48 -2.50
N SER A 133 -0.11 -17.16 -1.34
CA SER A 133 0.10 -17.94 -0.11
C SER A 133 -0.61 -19.30 -0.15
N ASP A 134 -1.59 -19.47 -1.03
CA ASP A 134 -2.33 -20.73 -1.23
C ASP A 134 -1.40 -21.82 -1.81
N VAL A 135 -1.36 -22.99 -1.16
CA VAL A 135 -0.47 -24.10 -1.53
C VAL A 135 -0.74 -24.65 -2.94
N HIS A 136 -2.00 -24.65 -3.38
CA HIS A 136 -2.35 -25.11 -4.72
C HIS A 136 -1.94 -24.08 -5.77
N VAL A 137 -2.04 -22.80 -5.46
CA VAL A 137 -1.52 -21.70 -6.29
C VAL A 137 0.01 -21.73 -6.37
N GLN A 138 0.71 -22.04 -5.28
CA GLN A 138 2.17 -22.20 -5.32
C GLN A 138 2.60 -23.34 -6.25
N ARG A 139 1.86 -24.45 -6.26
CA ARG A 139 2.08 -25.55 -7.21
C ARG A 139 1.87 -25.11 -8.66
N LEU A 140 0.84 -24.31 -8.93
CA LEU A 140 0.60 -23.69 -10.24
C LEU A 140 1.78 -22.80 -10.67
N LEU A 141 2.30 -22.00 -9.74
CA LEU A 141 3.46 -21.13 -9.99
C LEU A 141 4.79 -21.89 -10.11
N ALA A 142 4.88 -23.16 -9.70
CA ALA A 142 6.06 -23.99 -9.92
C ALA A 142 6.06 -24.69 -11.31
N ASP A 143 4.91 -24.75 -11.98
CA ASP A 143 4.80 -25.34 -13.32
C ASP A 143 5.57 -24.51 -14.37
N PRO A 144 6.30 -25.14 -15.32
CA PRO A 144 6.97 -24.40 -16.39
C PRO A 144 6.03 -23.51 -17.22
N ARG A 145 4.76 -23.88 -17.36
CA ARG A 145 3.76 -23.11 -18.13
C ARG A 145 3.43 -21.76 -17.51
N SER A 146 3.63 -21.56 -16.20
CA SER A 146 3.44 -20.25 -15.56
C SER A 146 4.64 -19.30 -15.73
N ALA A 147 5.61 -19.60 -16.60
CA ALA A 147 6.77 -18.75 -16.84
C ALA A 147 6.41 -17.33 -17.27
N GLY A 148 5.41 -17.14 -18.15
CA GLY A 148 4.95 -15.82 -18.56
C GLY A 148 4.35 -15.01 -17.41
N ILE A 149 3.53 -15.67 -16.59
CA ILE A 149 2.93 -15.08 -15.38
C ILE A 149 4.01 -14.63 -14.40
N ARG A 150 5.00 -15.48 -14.11
CA ARG A 150 6.12 -15.14 -13.22
C ARG A 150 6.97 -14.00 -13.77
N ALA A 151 7.26 -14.00 -15.07
CA ALA A 151 8.05 -12.96 -15.70
C ALA A 151 7.36 -11.59 -15.60
N GLN A 152 6.04 -11.52 -15.81
CA GLN A 152 5.29 -10.28 -15.63
C GLN A 152 5.29 -9.83 -14.17
N ALA A 153 5.05 -10.75 -13.22
CA ALA A 153 5.10 -10.42 -11.80
C ALA A 153 6.49 -9.89 -11.38
N GLU A 154 7.57 -10.47 -11.90
CA GLU A 154 8.94 -10.01 -11.66
C GLU A 154 9.19 -8.60 -12.22
N VAL A 155 8.70 -8.31 -13.43
CA VAL A 155 8.80 -6.96 -14.02
C VAL A 155 8.08 -5.95 -13.13
N THR A 156 6.86 -6.25 -12.69
CA THR A 156 6.08 -5.34 -11.86
C THR A 156 6.71 -5.17 -10.48
N ALA A 157 7.21 -6.25 -9.86
CA ALA A 157 7.93 -6.18 -8.59
C ALA A 157 9.23 -5.36 -8.70
N ARG A 158 9.96 -5.48 -9.81
CA ARG A 158 11.15 -4.66 -10.09
C ARG A 158 10.79 -3.19 -10.27
N TRP A 159 9.68 -2.90 -10.96
CA TRP A 159 9.26 -1.54 -11.24
C TRP A 159 8.70 -0.84 -9.99
N ALA A 160 7.78 -1.47 -9.27
CA ALA A 160 7.17 -0.90 -8.07
C ALA A 160 8.07 -1.00 -6.82
N GLY A 161 8.93 -2.01 -6.75
CA GLY A 161 9.73 -2.30 -5.56
C GLY A 161 11.08 -1.62 -5.50
N TYR A 162 11.48 -0.87 -6.55
CA TYR A 162 12.76 -0.16 -6.69
C TYR A 162 13.96 -0.92 -6.08
N PRO A 163 14.20 -2.20 -6.45
CA PRO A 163 15.13 -3.07 -5.74
C PRO A 163 16.58 -2.54 -5.72
N ALA A 164 16.99 -1.81 -6.76
CA ALA A 164 18.30 -1.17 -6.82
C ALA A 164 18.47 -0.01 -5.81
N LEU A 165 17.37 0.58 -5.34
CA LEU A 165 17.37 1.63 -4.32
C LEU A 165 17.25 1.05 -2.89
N LYS A 166 16.90 -0.23 -2.74
CA LYS A 166 16.86 -0.94 -1.45
C LYS A 166 18.28 -1.33 -1.00
N THR A 167 19.11 -0.33 -0.78
CA THR A 167 20.51 -0.53 -0.35
C THR A 167 20.59 -0.73 1.17
N PRO A 168 21.62 -1.45 1.68
CA PRO A 168 21.83 -1.60 3.11
C PRO A 168 22.31 -0.29 3.75
N TYR A 169 22.11 -0.18 5.06
CA TYR A 169 22.52 1.00 5.83
C TYR A 169 24.04 1.16 5.77
N ARG A 170 24.46 2.42 5.62
CA ARG A 170 25.84 2.87 5.77
C ARG A 170 25.82 4.18 6.53
N GLU A 171 26.80 4.41 7.40
CA GLU A 171 26.95 5.70 8.09
C GLU A 171 27.06 6.87 7.10
N GLN A 172 27.66 6.62 5.93
CA GLN A 172 27.69 7.56 4.82
C GLN A 172 27.21 6.89 3.53
N LEU A 173 25.98 7.19 3.14
CA LEU A 173 25.43 6.75 1.86
C LEU A 173 26.18 7.39 0.69
N PRO A 174 26.42 6.68 -0.43
CA PRO A 174 26.96 7.28 -1.64
C PRO A 174 26.07 8.41 -2.16
N VAL A 175 26.68 9.43 -2.75
CA VAL A 175 25.98 10.59 -3.31
C VAL A 175 24.87 10.19 -4.28
N ALA A 176 25.13 9.21 -5.15
CA ALA A 176 24.15 8.72 -6.12
C ALA A 176 22.88 8.17 -5.46
N GLU A 177 23.02 7.48 -4.33
CA GLU A 177 21.87 6.93 -3.59
C GLU A 177 21.08 8.02 -2.86
N ARG A 178 21.76 9.03 -2.34
CA ARG A 178 21.11 10.20 -1.74
C ARG A 178 20.30 10.99 -2.78
N ILE A 179 20.87 11.22 -3.96
CA ILE A 179 20.17 11.86 -5.08
C ILE A 179 18.96 11.02 -5.51
N ALA A 180 19.13 9.70 -5.62
CA ALA A 180 18.06 8.81 -6.03
C ALA A 180 16.89 8.81 -5.02
N GLY A 181 17.18 8.80 -3.72
CA GLY A 181 16.14 8.85 -2.69
C GLY A 181 15.35 10.17 -2.66
N LEU A 182 16.02 11.32 -2.82
CA LEU A 182 15.33 12.60 -2.97
C LEU A 182 14.46 12.63 -4.23
N SER A 183 15.02 12.18 -5.35
CA SER A 183 14.31 12.13 -6.65
C SER A 183 13.07 11.24 -6.58
N LEU A 184 13.13 10.14 -5.84
CA LEU A 184 11.98 9.25 -5.63
C LEU A 184 10.86 9.93 -4.85
N ILE A 185 11.18 10.64 -3.76
CA ILE A 185 10.17 11.38 -2.98
C ILE A 185 9.52 12.46 -3.85
N TRP A 186 10.33 13.22 -4.59
CA TRP A 186 9.84 14.25 -5.51
C TRP A 186 8.87 13.66 -6.56
N SER A 187 9.26 12.59 -7.25
CA SER A 187 8.43 12.01 -8.32
C SER A 187 7.16 11.38 -7.77
N VAL A 188 7.25 10.63 -6.66
CA VAL A 188 6.07 9.97 -6.06
C VAL A 188 5.08 11.01 -5.55
N ALA A 189 5.53 12.06 -4.87
CA ALA A 189 4.65 13.13 -4.43
C ALA A 189 3.99 13.83 -5.61
N ARG A 190 4.74 14.20 -6.66
CA ARG A 190 4.19 14.84 -7.86
C ARG A 190 3.07 14.01 -8.51
N ASP A 191 3.22 12.69 -8.53
CA ASP A 191 2.28 11.80 -9.22
C ASP A 191 1.10 11.36 -8.32
N ASN A 192 1.20 11.47 -6.99
CA ASN A 192 0.22 10.87 -6.05
C ASN A 192 -0.30 11.80 -4.95
N PHE A 193 0.36 12.92 -4.65
CA PHE A 193 -0.09 13.85 -3.62
C PHE A 193 -1.25 14.69 -4.18
N VAL A 194 -2.44 14.46 -3.63
CA VAL A 194 -3.70 15.02 -4.18
C VAL A 194 -4.00 16.46 -3.76
N TRP A 195 -3.26 17.00 -2.78
CA TRP A 195 -3.57 18.28 -2.12
C TRP A 195 -2.64 19.44 -2.51
N PHE A 196 -1.99 19.39 -3.68
CA PHE A 196 -1.15 20.51 -4.14
C PHE A 196 -1.95 21.81 -4.34
N ASP A 197 -3.25 21.72 -4.62
CA ASP A 197 -4.17 22.86 -4.69
C ASP A 197 -4.27 23.64 -3.36
N GLN A 198 -4.00 22.98 -2.24
CA GLN A 198 -3.97 23.59 -0.91
C GLN A 198 -2.61 24.25 -0.58
N LEU A 199 -1.62 24.14 -1.47
CA LEU A 199 -0.28 24.68 -1.31
C LEU A 199 0.09 25.62 -2.47
N PRO A 200 -0.68 26.69 -2.72
CA PRO A 200 -0.52 27.52 -3.93
C PRO A 200 0.82 28.26 -4.02
N GLU A 201 1.55 28.40 -2.92
CA GLU A 201 2.87 29.04 -2.86
C GLU A 201 4.03 28.04 -3.02
N LEU A 202 3.74 26.73 -2.97
CA LEU A 202 4.76 25.70 -3.06
C LEU A 202 5.04 25.37 -4.53
N ASP A 203 6.19 25.80 -5.02
CA ASP A 203 6.78 25.26 -6.24
C ASP A 203 7.56 23.98 -5.91
N TRP A 204 6.93 22.83 -6.17
CA TRP A 204 7.49 21.52 -5.83
C TRP A 204 8.78 21.19 -6.61
N ASP A 205 8.86 21.61 -7.87
CA ASP A 205 10.02 21.36 -8.71
C ASP A 205 11.19 22.25 -8.28
N GLN A 206 10.92 23.52 -7.98
CA GLN A 206 11.92 24.42 -7.43
C GLN A 206 12.43 23.93 -6.06
N ALA A 207 11.54 23.48 -5.17
CA ALA A 207 11.91 22.91 -3.88
C ALA A 207 12.84 21.68 -4.02
N TYR A 208 12.59 20.83 -5.03
CA TYR A 208 13.48 19.71 -5.35
C TYR A 208 14.88 20.18 -5.77
N LEU A 209 14.96 21.15 -6.69
CA LEU A 209 16.24 21.71 -7.16
C LEU A 209 17.03 22.36 -6.01
N GLU A 210 16.37 23.05 -5.10
CA GLU A 210 16.98 23.68 -3.92
C GLU A 210 17.44 22.68 -2.86
N THR A 211 16.79 21.51 -2.81
CA THR A 211 17.13 20.44 -1.86
C THR A 211 18.27 19.56 -2.37
N LEU A 212 18.43 19.45 -3.69
CA LEU A 212 19.48 18.66 -4.34
C LEU A 212 20.90 18.94 -3.80
N PRO A 213 21.40 20.20 -3.72
CA PRO A 213 22.73 20.45 -3.15
C PRO A 213 22.83 20.03 -1.68
N LYS A 214 21.76 20.17 -0.89
CA LYS A 214 21.75 19.80 0.54
C LYS A 214 21.93 18.30 0.75
N VAL A 215 21.27 17.46 -0.06
CA VAL A 215 21.44 16.00 0.02
C VAL A 215 22.80 15.55 -0.54
N ILE A 216 23.37 16.29 -1.50
CA ILE A 216 24.72 16.04 -2.02
C ILE A 216 25.76 16.33 -0.93
N GLU A 217 25.61 17.45 -0.22
CA GLU A 217 26.55 17.94 0.80
C GLU A 217 26.34 17.32 2.20
N ALA A 218 25.32 16.48 2.38
CA ALA A 218 25.06 15.78 3.64
C ALA A 218 26.29 15.03 4.16
N LYS A 219 26.62 15.26 5.43
CA LYS A 219 27.86 14.76 6.07
C LYS A 219 27.81 13.27 6.33
N ASP A 220 26.64 12.80 6.76
CA ASP A 220 26.32 11.42 7.08
C ASP A 220 24.89 11.09 6.63
N THR A 221 24.50 9.83 6.78
CA THR A 221 23.15 9.36 6.45
C THR A 221 22.08 9.99 7.34
N ALA A 222 22.39 10.38 8.58
CA ALA A 222 21.43 11.04 9.45
C ALA A 222 21.11 12.47 8.97
N ASP A 223 22.12 13.24 8.59
CA ASP A 223 21.98 14.56 7.99
C ASP A 223 21.19 14.48 6.68
N TYR A 224 21.47 13.48 5.84
CA TYR A 224 20.69 13.21 4.63
C TYR A 224 19.19 12.99 4.93
N TYR A 225 18.85 12.14 5.91
CA TYR A 225 17.45 11.90 6.27
C TYR A 225 16.78 13.13 6.88
N ARG A 226 17.51 14.00 7.59
CA ARG A 226 16.98 15.29 8.04
C ARG A 226 16.59 16.17 6.85
N GLU A 227 17.40 16.22 5.78
CA GLU A 227 17.02 16.96 4.58
C GLU A 227 15.80 16.36 3.89
N LEU A 228 15.69 15.03 3.81
CA LEU A 228 14.49 14.39 3.27
C LEU A 228 13.23 14.70 4.09
N MET A 229 13.33 14.68 5.42
CA MET A 229 12.23 15.04 6.31
C MET A 229 11.80 16.49 6.12
N ARG A 230 12.74 17.42 6.00
CA ARG A 230 12.42 18.84 5.73
C ARG A 230 11.74 19.01 4.37
N PHE A 231 12.21 18.29 3.35
CA PHE A 231 11.60 18.32 2.02
C PHE A 231 10.17 17.75 2.03
N ALA A 232 9.95 16.60 2.67
CA ALA A 232 8.60 16.02 2.82
C ALA A 232 7.66 16.95 3.61
N ALA A 233 8.16 17.62 4.66
CA ALA A 233 7.38 18.55 5.48
C ALA A 233 6.87 19.79 4.71
N LEU A 234 7.45 20.12 3.55
CA LEU A 234 6.93 21.19 2.67
C LEU A 234 5.50 20.89 2.18
N LEU A 235 5.12 19.62 2.11
CA LEU A 235 3.76 19.19 1.77
C LEU A 235 2.73 19.49 2.86
N LYS A 236 3.16 19.93 4.06
CA LYS A 236 2.30 20.27 5.21
C LYS A 236 1.24 19.21 5.53
N ASP A 237 1.56 17.94 5.29
CA ASP A 237 0.67 16.80 5.48
C ASP A 237 1.26 15.80 6.49
N GLY A 238 0.45 15.40 7.47
CA GLY A 238 0.87 14.47 8.53
C GLY A 238 1.10 13.03 8.05
N HIS A 239 0.60 12.67 6.86
CA HIS A 239 0.75 11.34 6.28
C HIS A 239 1.93 11.24 5.29
N SER A 240 2.56 12.36 4.95
CA SER A 240 3.69 12.44 4.02
C SER A 240 5.01 12.59 4.80
N ASN A 241 5.73 11.48 4.96
CA ASN A 241 6.94 11.43 5.79
C ASN A 241 8.10 10.69 5.10
N ALA A 242 9.33 11.05 5.49
CA ALA A 242 10.53 10.28 5.20
C ALA A 242 11.02 9.58 6.46
N TYR A 243 10.99 8.24 6.47
CA TYR A 243 11.40 7.44 7.63
C TYR A 243 12.86 6.97 7.48
N PRO A 244 13.73 7.27 8.45
CA PRO A 244 15.09 6.77 8.49
C PRO A 244 15.10 5.28 8.85
N PRO A 245 16.17 4.56 8.50
CA PRO A 245 16.33 3.15 8.87
C PRO A 245 16.46 2.97 10.38
N ASP A 246 16.17 1.76 10.87
CA ASP A 246 16.12 1.42 12.29
C ASP A 246 17.43 1.75 13.03
N GLU A 247 18.58 1.66 12.35
CA GLU A 247 19.90 2.01 12.86
C GLU A 247 20.00 3.47 13.33
N LEU A 248 19.22 4.37 12.73
CA LEU A 248 19.18 5.79 13.10
C LEU A 248 18.11 6.12 14.14
N ALA A 249 17.19 5.19 14.45
CA ALA A 249 16.10 5.46 15.37
C ALA A 249 16.56 5.94 16.76
N PRO A 250 17.60 5.37 17.39
CA PRO A 250 18.11 5.89 18.66
C PRO A 250 18.64 7.32 18.54
N ALA A 251 19.28 7.68 17.43
CA ALA A 251 19.86 9.02 17.25
C ALA A 251 18.81 10.07 16.88
N MET A 252 17.75 9.69 16.17
CA MET A 252 16.77 10.62 15.61
C MET A 252 15.46 10.71 16.40
N TYR A 253 15.09 9.65 17.11
CA TYR A 253 13.78 9.55 17.77
C TYR A 253 13.84 9.33 19.27
N SER A 254 15.04 9.32 19.87
CA SER A 254 15.14 9.35 21.33
C SER A 254 14.48 10.60 21.88
N ARG A 255 13.52 10.41 22.77
CA ARG A 255 12.84 11.49 23.47
C ARG A 255 13.34 11.54 24.90
N PRO A 256 13.60 12.73 25.47
CA PRO A 256 13.81 12.83 26.91
C PRO A 256 12.60 12.24 27.64
N GLY A 257 12.82 11.69 28.83
CA GLY A 257 11.75 11.12 29.66
C GLY A 257 10.84 12.21 30.24
N LEU A 258 10.18 12.98 29.38
CA LEU A 258 9.21 14.01 29.71
C LEU A 258 8.04 13.92 28.73
N ARG A 259 6.86 14.38 29.16
CA ARG A 259 5.72 14.60 28.26
C ARG A 259 5.31 16.05 28.32
N THR A 260 5.03 16.62 27.16
CA THR A 260 4.47 17.95 27.03
C THR A 260 3.10 17.92 26.38
N ALA A 261 2.36 19.00 26.55
CA ALA A 261 1.21 19.33 25.72
C ALA A 261 1.27 20.80 25.33
N LEU A 262 0.76 21.09 24.14
CA LEU A 262 0.44 22.45 23.74
C LEU A 262 -0.90 22.81 24.38
N VAL A 263 -0.88 23.76 25.32
CA VAL A 263 -2.06 24.32 25.96
C VAL A 263 -2.10 25.80 25.59
N GLU A 264 -3.13 26.18 24.82
CA GLU A 264 -3.18 27.48 24.14
C GLU A 264 -1.93 27.68 23.25
N ASP A 265 -1.12 28.70 23.53
CA ASP A 265 0.12 29.03 22.82
C ASP A 265 1.39 28.56 23.56
N LYS A 266 1.23 27.74 24.61
CA LYS A 266 2.32 27.34 25.52
C LYS A 266 2.58 25.85 25.51
N VAL A 267 3.84 25.46 25.50
CA VAL A 267 4.26 24.05 25.67
C VAL A 267 4.49 23.79 27.16
N LEU A 268 3.56 23.07 27.79
CA LEU A 268 3.62 22.78 29.23
C LEU A 268 4.10 21.36 29.49
N VAL A 269 4.93 21.20 30.52
CA VAL A 269 5.35 19.89 31.03
C VAL A 269 4.19 19.22 31.77
N LEU A 270 3.73 18.08 31.26
CA LEU A 270 2.69 17.25 31.88
C LEU A 270 3.26 16.18 32.80
N GLU A 271 4.40 15.59 32.42
CA GLU A 271 5.02 14.51 33.16
C GLU A 271 6.55 14.61 33.07
N VAL A 272 7.24 14.33 34.19
CA VAL A 272 8.70 14.14 34.24
C VAL A 272 8.96 12.71 34.72
N ARG A 273 9.48 11.88 33.82
CA ARG A 273 9.76 10.44 34.03
C ARG A 273 11.25 10.14 34.20
N ASP A 274 12.12 11.06 33.76
CA ASP A 274 13.57 10.95 33.92
C ASP A 274 14.04 11.58 35.26
N PRO A 275 14.63 10.80 36.18
CA PRO A 275 15.16 11.33 37.44
C PRO A 275 16.25 12.39 37.26
N ALA A 276 17.01 12.37 36.15
CA ALA A 276 18.03 13.38 35.88
C ALA A 276 17.39 14.75 35.55
N LEU A 277 16.29 14.75 34.80
CA LEU A 277 15.52 15.97 34.48
C LEU A 277 14.84 16.54 35.72
N ALA A 278 14.30 15.68 36.58
CA ALA A 278 13.74 16.13 37.86
C ALA A 278 14.81 16.81 38.74
N LYS A 279 16.04 16.27 38.75
CA LYS A 279 17.17 16.84 39.49
C LYS A 279 17.70 18.16 38.89
N SER A 280 17.55 18.37 37.59
CA SER A 280 17.93 19.65 36.95
C SER A 280 16.93 20.77 37.21
N GLY A 281 15.80 20.48 37.86
CA GLY A 281 14.83 21.47 38.31
C GLY A 281 13.57 21.56 37.45
N VAL A 282 13.44 20.75 36.39
CA VAL A 282 12.23 20.68 35.55
C VAL A 282 11.08 20.03 36.33
N LYS A 283 9.91 20.65 36.31
CA LYS A 283 8.72 20.24 37.06
C LYS A 283 7.48 20.23 36.17
N VAL A 284 6.47 19.48 36.62
CA VAL A 284 5.13 19.51 36.01
C VAL A 284 4.56 20.93 36.14
N GLY A 285 4.03 21.45 35.04
CA GLY A 285 3.51 22.81 34.92
C GLY A 285 4.52 23.84 34.41
N ASP A 286 5.80 23.49 34.29
CA ASP A 286 6.79 24.37 33.66
C ASP A 286 6.45 24.58 32.18
N GLU A 287 6.70 25.80 31.69
CA GLU A 287 6.64 26.17 30.27
C GLU A 287 8.04 25.97 29.65
N ILE A 288 8.10 25.37 28.45
CA ILE A 288 9.33 25.15 27.66
C ILE A 288 9.37 26.09 26.46
#